data_AF-A0A7C5AJ88-F1
#
_entry.id   AF-A0A7C5AJ88-F1
#
_cell.length_a   1.000
_cell.length_b   1.000
_cell.length_c   1.000
_cell.angle_alpha   90.00
_cell.angle_beta   90.00
_cell.angle_gamma   90.00
#
_symmetry.space_group_name_H-M   'P 1'
#
loop_
_entity.id
_entity.type
_entity.pdbx_description
1 polymer ?
#
loop_
_entity_poly.entity_id
_entity_poly.type
_entity_poly.pdbx_seq_one_letter_code
_entity_poly.pdbx_strand_id
1 'polypeptide(L)'
;MKIPKISGVARAWMSFGLSLAVAVAGFVLAWLFPDLWLMPGGSVPVLGLIGAIAIIWNMGSVLTLITVALFRRKGRPESEGIMIGRLYRLVSIFLIILAIAHGFGKLGTFGTLFSLFGGMILGWSLQAPVSGFAAWVLVSIKRPFRPGDRIQFPNLGLTGDVKDIGAMYVTLDQVGGTVGSEESVGRFILVPNAMLFSQVVINYTVRQEAAYMLDEVVVRITYNSDMEAAERILLDAARRVTGDIIKATGMEPYIRSDLYDYGVYMRLRYQTHVPDRALIAYQINKEIIKAIQRTPTVDLAIPFIYSFRAGVAEMDRKESDAAANRCAEEVRQIEISAVRNKAEASVDPRDVEQLARSIAVNGLLQPIIVMRASGQDGYEILSGHLRFEACKSLGWRSIPAIVRTLEPSGAPKQDDAAGDGDPVASP
;
A
#
# COMPACT_ATOMS: atom_id res chain seq x y z
N MET A 1 35.56 -11.10 53.22
CA MET A 1 36.55 -10.12 52.72
C MET A 1 36.57 -10.22 51.19
N LYS A 2 35.78 -9.38 50.49
CA LYS A 2 35.75 -9.38 49.01
C LYS A 2 37.02 -8.65 48.52
N ILE A 3 37.95 -9.40 47.94
CA ILE A 3 39.15 -8.85 47.30
C ILE A 3 38.69 -7.84 46.23
N PRO A 4 39.20 -6.59 46.24
CA PRO A 4 38.78 -5.59 45.27
C PRO A 4 39.12 -6.09 43.85
N LYS A 5 38.12 -6.12 42.96
CA LYS A 5 38.33 -6.39 41.53
C LYS A 5 39.27 -5.30 40.99
N ILE A 6 40.55 -5.64 40.87
CA ILE A 6 41.53 -4.83 40.14
C ILE A 6 40.93 -4.57 38.76
N SER A 7 40.69 -3.28 38.46
CA SER A 7 40.12 -2.85 37.18
C SER A 7 40.93 -3.46 36.04
N GLY A 8 40.28 -3.84 34.94
CA GLY A 8 40.97 -4.44 33.78
C GLY A 8 42.16 -3.59 33.30
N VAL A 9 42.06 -2.27 33.53
CA VAL A 9 43.09 -1.27 33.25
C VAL A 9 44.35 -1.46 34.12
N ALA A 10 44.22 -1.64 35.44
CA ALA A 10 45.37 -1.81 36.33
C ALA A 10 46.14 -3.12 36.06
N ARG A 11 45.43 -4.20 35.70
CA ARG A 11 46.08 -5.45 35.22
C ARG A 11 46.79 -5.27 33.89
N ALA A 12 46.21 -4.49 32.96
CA ALA A 12 46.86 -4.18 31.69
C ALA A 12 48.17 -3.39 31.89
N TRP A 13 48.18 -2.38 32.77
CA TRP A 13 49.37 -1.60 33.09
C TRP A 13 50.47 -2.41 33.78
N MET A 14 50.12 -3.30 34.71
CA MET A 14 51.10 -4.22 35.32
C MET A 14 51.68 -5.19 34.29
N SER A 15 50.84 -5.75 33.40
CA SER A 15 51.33 -6.64 32.34
C SER A 15 52.24 -5.91 31.36
N PHE A 16 51.92 -4.65 31.02
CA PHE A 16 52.71 -3.80 30.13
C PHE A 16 54.10 -3.49 30.70
N GLY A 17 54.17 -3.09 31.98
CA GLY A 17 55.44 -2.81 32.65
C GLY A 17 56.36 -4.04 32.67
N LEU A 18 55.81 -5.22 32.96
CA LEU A 18 56.56 -6.47 32.98
C LEU A 18 57.06 -6.85 31.57
N SER A 19 56.20 -6.81 30.55
CA SER A 19 56.62 -7.14 29.19
C SER A 19 57.58 -6.12 28.60
N LEU A 20 57.47 -4.84 28.98
CA LEU A 20 58.43 -3.81 28.57
C LEU A 20 59.81 -4.05 29.21
N ALA A 21 59.86 -4.42 30.49
CA ALA A 21 61.10 -4.81 31.15
C ALA A 21 61.74 -6.04 30.48
N VAL A 22 60.93 -7.05 30.11
CA VAL A 22 61.39 -8.23 29.36
C VAL A 22 61.92 -7.84 27.97
N ALA A 23 61.26 -6.90 27.28
CA ALA A 23 61.72 -6.40 25.99
C ALA A 23 63.10 -5.73 26.09
N VAL A 24 63.24 -4.78 27.03
CA VAL A 24 64.49 -4.04 27.25
C VAL A 24 65.60 -5.00 27.67
N ALA A 25 65.35 -5.90 28.61
CA ALA A 25 66.32 -6.90 29.04
C ALA A 25 66.75 -7.83 27.89
N GLY A 26 65.80 -8.29 27.07
CA GLY A 26 66.08 -9.15 25.92
C GLY A 26 66.99 -8.49 24.89
N PHE A 27 66.74 -7.22 24.53
CA PHE A 27 67.58 -6.48 23.59
C PHE A 27 68.96 -6.10 24.18
N VAL A 28 69.00 -5.65 25.44
CA VAL A 28 70.27 -5.31 26.10
C VAL A 28 71.16 -6.53 26.25
N LEU A 29 70.60 -7.69 26.65
CA LEU A 29 71.37 -8.93 26.76
C LEU A 29 71.79 -9.47 25.39
N ALA A 30 70.95 -9.33 24.36
CA ALA A 30 71.34 -9.70 22.99
C ALA A 30 72.45 -8.81 22.43
N TRP A 31 72.50 -7.53 22.81
CA TRP A 31 73.57 -6.61 22.42
C TRP A 31 74.88 -6.89 23.16
N LEU A 32 74.79 -7.22 24.46
CA LEU A 32 75.95 -7.57 25.28
C LEU A 32 76.53 -8.95 24.93
N PHE A 33 75.69 -9.90 24.52
CA PHE A 33 76.07 -11.28 24.23
C PHE A 33 75.45 -11.77 22.91
N PRO A 34 75.93 -11.25 21.76
CA PRO A 34 75.33 -11.54 20.44
C PRO A 34 75.46 -13.01 20.01
N ASP A 35 76.51 -13.70 20.47
CA ASP A 35 76.78 -15.10 20.13
C ASP A 35 76.12 -16.10 21.09
N LEU A 36 75.46 -15.61 22.15
CA LEU A 36 74.82 -16.45 23.16
C LEU A 36 73.47 -16.95 22.63
N TRP A 37 73.42 -18.25 22.30
CA TRP A 37 72.27 -18.94 21.71
C TRP A 37 71.73 -18.25 20.45
N LEU A 38 72.39 -18.54 19.33
CA LEU A 38 71.87 -18.26 18.00
C LEU A 38 70.72 -19.23 17.68
N MET A 39 69.68 -18.69 17.03
CA MET A 39 68.63 -19.53 16.47
C MET A 39 69.17 -20.46 15.38
N PRO A 40 68.48 -21.59 15.07
CA PRO A 40 68.90 -22.53 14.02
C PRO A 40 69.08 -21.90 12.64
N GLY A 41 68.42 -20.77 12.37
CA GLY A 41 68.60 -19.99 11.13
C GLY A 41 69.90 -19.18 11.08
N GLY A 42 70.67 -19.11 12.18
CA GLY A 42 71.98 -18.46 12.27
C GLY A 42 71.98 -16.93 12.25
N SER A 43 70.84 -16.30 11.99
CA SER A 43 70.73 -14.85 11.74
C SER A 43 70.23 -14.02 12.94
N VAL A 44 69.65 -14.65 13.97
CA VAL A 44 69.01 -13.95 15.09
C VAL A 44 69.38 -14.58 16.43
N PRO A 45 69.88 -13.80 17.42
CA PRO A 45 70.07 -14.28 18.78
C PRO A 45 68.71 -14.52 19.47
N VAL A 46 68.57 -15.62 20.21
CA VAL A 46 67.31 -16.02 20.86
C VAL A 46 66.79 -14.92 21.80
N LEU A 47 67.69 -14.25 22.53
CA LEU A 47 67.35 -13.14 23.43
C LEU A 47 66.79 -11.93 22.68
N GLY A 48 67.31 -11.65 21.49
CA GLY A 48 66.81 -10.58 20.62
C GLY A 48 65.40 -10.90 20.10
N LEU A 49 65.12 -12.17 19.79
CA LEU A 49 63.76 -12.59 19.41
C LEU A 49 62.77 -12.48 20.57
N ILE A 50 63.14 -12.89 21.79
CA ILE A 50 62.30 -12.72 22.98
C ILE A 50 61.98 -11.23 23.20
N GLY A 51 62.99 -10.37 23.03
CA GLY A 51 62.82 -8.92 23.05
C GLY A 51 61.80 -8.45 22.01
N ALA A 52 61.96 -8.87 20.76
CA ALA A 52 61.06 -8.51 19.66
C ALA A 52 59.61 -8.97 19.89
N ILE A 53 59.40 -10.21 20.35
CA ILE A 53 58.08 -10.75 20.68
C ILE A 53 57.42 -9.92 21.78
N ALA A 54 58.17 -9.57 22.83
CA ALA A 54 57.68 -8.74 23.92
C ALA A 54 57.31 -7.32 23.43
N ILE A 55 58.07 -6.72 22.51
CA ILE A 55 57.71 -5.43 21.90
C ILE A 55 56.40 -5.54 21.11
N ILE A 56 56.28 -6.54 20.23
CA ILE A 56 55.09 -6.73 19.40
C ILE A 56 53.84 -6.91 20.28
N TRP A 57 53.94 -7.70 21.34
CA TRP A 57 52.86 -7.91 22.30
C TRP A 57 52.45 -6.64 23.07
N ASN A 58 53.45 -5.85 23.49
CA ASN A 58 53.23 -4.56 24.14
C ASN A 58 52.54 -3.57 23.19
N MET A 59 53.01 -3.49 21.94
CA MET A 59 52.48 -2.58 20.95
C MET A 59 50.97 -2.77 20.76
N GLY A 60 50.50 -4.02 20.60
CA GLY A 60 49.07 -4.32 20.51
C GLY A 60 48.26 -3.92 21.75
N SER A 61 48.86 -4.05 22.94
CA SER A 61 48.23 -3.67 24.21
C SER A 61 48.15 -2.15 24.38
N VAL A 62 49.19 -1.42 23.98
CA VAL A 62 49.23 0.06 23.98
C VAL A 62 48.22 0.62 22.99
N LEU A 63 48.20 0.09 21.76
CA LEU A 63 47.21 0.46 20.74
C LEU A 63 45.79 0.31 21.28
N THR A 64 45.50 -0.79 21.99
CA THR A 64 44.19 -1.02 22.63
C THR A 64 43.86 0.03 23.70
N LEU A 65 44.82 0.36 24.57
CA LEU A 65 44.63 1.39 25.59
C LEU A 65 44.38 2.76 24.96
N ILE A 66 45.10 3.09 23.89
CA ILE A 66 44.92 4.33 23.12
C ILE A 66 43.51 4.36 22.50
N THR A 67 43.06 3.30 21.82
CA THR A 67 41.70 3.28 21.24
C THR A 67 40.62 3.40 22.30
N VAL A 68 40.73 2.70 23.43
CA VAL A 68 39.77 2.82 24.53
C VAL A 68 39.76 4.24 25.10
N ALA A 69 40.93 4.86 25.29
CA ALA A 69 41.03 6.25 25.75
C ALA A 69 40.40 7.24 24.76
N LEU A 70 40.64 7.07 23.45
CA LEU A 70 40.04 7.88 22.39
C LEU A 70 38.51 7.70 22.33
N PHE A 71 38.02 6.48 22.48
CA PHE A 71 36.59 6.17 22.44
C PHE A 71 35.87 6.73 23.66
N ARG A 72 36.50 6.64 24.84
CA ARG A 72 36.01 7.27 26.08
C ARG A 72 35.90 8.79 25.94
N ARG A 73 36.89 9.44 25.29
CA ARG A 73 36.84 10.88 24.99
C ARG A 73 35.69 11.25 24.03
N LYS A 74 35.34 10.34 23.10
CA LYS A 74 34.23 10.52 22.15
C LYS A 74 32.86 10.06 22.70
N GLY A 75 32.76 9.67 23.97
CA GLY A 75 31.52 9.19 24.57
C GLY A 75 31.03 7.83 24.05
N ARG A 76 31.89 7.06 23.37
CA ARG A 76 31.55 5.71 22.87
C ARG A 76 31.72 4.65 23.97
N PRO A 77 30.98 3.53 23.93
CA PRO A 77 31.12 2.45 24.90
C PRO A 77 32.56 1.89 24.93
N GLU A 78 33.08 1.61 26.12
CA GLU A 78 34.42 1.00 26.29
C GLU A 78 34.52 -0.38 25.62
N SER A 79 33.40 -1.10 25.52
CA SER A 79 33.31 -2.42 24.87
C SER A 79 33.71 -2.40 23.39
N GLU A 80 33.40 -1.32 22.67
CA GLU A 80 33.79 -1.16 21.25
C GLU A 80 35.31 -0.99 21.10
N GLY A 81 35.93 -0.21 22.00
CA GLY A 81 37.39 -0.04 22.01
C GLY A 81 38.11 -1.35 22.35
N ILE A 82 37.57 -2.11 23.30
CA ILE A 82 38.09 -3.44 23.65
C ILE A 82 37.94 -4.42 22.48
N MET A 83 36.85 -4.35 21.71
CA MET A 83 36.64 -5.18 20.52
C MET A 83 37.72 -4.94 19.46
N ILE A 84 38.04 -3.68 19.17
CA ILE A 84 39.15 -3.32 18.26
C ILE A 84 40.49 -3.81 18.83
N GLY A 85 40.67 -3.72 20.15
CA GLY A 85 41.85 -4.27 20.81
C GLY A 85 42.08 -5.76 20.58
N ARG A 86 41.01 -6.56 20.45
CA ARG A 86 41.11 -7.98 20.08
C ARG A 86 41.71 -8.16 18.68
N LEU A 87 41.39 -7.27 17.74
CA LEU A 87 41.99 -7.28 16.40
C LEU A 87 43.48 -6.97 16.45
N TYR A 88 43.89 -5.95 17.22
CA TYR A 88 45.32 -5.66 17.43
C TYR A 88 46.05 -6.85 18.05
N ARG A 89 45.42 -7.57 18.98
CA ARG A 89 46.00 -8.79 19.57
C ARG A 89 46.14 -9.91 18.53
N LEU A 90 45.16 -10.12 17.65
CA LEU A 90 45.27 -11.10 16.56
C LEU A 90 46.42 -10.75 15.60
N VAL A 91 46.54 -9.49 15.20
CA VAL A 91 47.65 -9.01 14.37
C VAL A 91 49.00 -9.19 15.09
N SER A 92 49.05 -8.88 16.38
CA SER A 92 50.27 -9.06 17.19
C SER A 92 50.69 -10.54 17.25
N ILE A 93 49.74 -11.47 17.44
CA ILE A 93 50.00 -12.92 17.40
C ILE A 93 50.52 -13.34 16.03
N PHE A 94 49.90 -12.85 14.95
CA PHE A 94 50.36 -13.13 13.59
C PHE A 94 51.79 -12.64 13.33
N LEU A 95 52.12 -11.42 13.77
CA LEU A 95 53.48 -10.87 13.67
C LEU A 95 54.50 -11.64 14.53
N ILE A 96 54.09 -12.14 15.69
CA ILE A 96 54.92 -12.99 16.54
C ILE A 96 55.23 -14.32 15.83
N ILE A 97 54.25 -14.96 15.20
CA ILE A 97 54.45 -16.17 14.41
C ILE A 97 55.46 -15.90 13.28
N LEU A 98 55.35 -14.75 12.60
CA LEU A 98 56.27 -14.36 11.54
C LEU A 98 57.70 -14.10 12.07
N ALA A 99 57.83 -13.45 13.23
CA ALA A 99 59.11 -13.22 13.88
C ALA A 99 59.80 -14.53 14.29
N ILE A 100 59.02 -15.50 14.81
CA ILE A 100 59.52 -16.85 15.10
C ILE A 100 59.96 -17.55 13.81
N ALA A 101 59.14 -17.55 12.77
CA ALA A 101 59.48 -18.15 11.48
C ALA A 101 60.75 -17.56 10.86
N HIS A 102 60.97 -16.25 11.03
CA HIS A 102 62.20 -15.58 10.64
C HIS A 102 63.41 -16.08 11.46
N GLY A 103 63.29 -16.17 12.78
CA GLY A 103 64.35 -16.71 13.64
C GLY A 103 64.79 -18.13 13.25
N PHE A 104 63.86 -19.00 12.87
CA PHE A 104 64.15 -20.36 12.40
C PHE A 104 64.66 -20.43 10.95
N GLY A 105 64.79 -19.30 10.23
CA GLY A 105 65.18 -19.29 8.82
C GLY A 105 64.13 -19.91 7.88
N LYS A 106 62.89 -20.09 8.34
CA LYS A 106 61.78 -20.72 7.59
C LYS A 106 60.80 -19.69 7.02
N LEU A 107 61.21 -18.43 6.94
CA LEU A 107 60.37 -17.35 6.41
C LEU A 107 59.92 -17.63 4.95
N GLY A 108 60.82 -18.19 4.14
CA GLY A 108 60.51 -18.61 2.77
C GLY A 108 59.42 -19.68 2.71
N THR A 109 59.45 -20.67 3.61
CA THR A 109 58.42 -21.72 3.71
C THR A 109 57.05 -21.13 4.06
N PHE A 110 57.00 -20.14 4.95
CA PHE A 110 55.77 -19.42 5.26
C PHE A 110 55.25 -18.66 4.04
N GLY A 111 56.14 -18.00 3.29
CA GLY A 111 55.81 -17.35 2.02
C GLY A 111 55.24 -18.33 0.99
N THR A 112 55.82 -19.52 0.83
CA THR A 112 55.33 -20.56 -0.08
C THR A 112 53.97 -21.13 0.35
N LEU A 113 53.76 -21.36 1.65
CA LEU A 113 52.46 -21.79 2.19
C LEU A 113 51.39 -20.72 1.99
N PHE A 114 51.77 -19.46 2.18
CA PHE A 114 50.89 -18.33 1.93
C PHE A 114 50.55 -18.21 0.43
N SER A 115 51.51 -18.38 -0.49
CA SER A 115 51.21 -18.35 -1.93
C SER A 115 50.35 -19.51 -2.40
N LEU A 116 50.53 -20.71 -1.84
CA LEU A 116 49.79 -21.91 -2.25
C LEU A 116 48.36 -21.95 -1.71
N PHE A 117 48.14 -21.51 -0.46
CA PHE A 117 46.83 -21.64 0.20
C PHE A 117 46.36 -20.34 0.87
N GLY A 118 47.28 -19.63 1.55
CA GLY A 118 46.92 -18.45 2.33
C GLY A 118 46.31 -17.31 1.52
N GLY A 119 46.89 -17.00 0.35
CA GLY A 119 46.47 -15.90 -0.52
C GLY A 119 45.08 -16.13 -1.12
N MET A 120 44.79 -17.36 -1.56
CA MET A 120 43.46 -17.70 -2.09
C MET A 120 42.38 -17.68 -0.99
N ILE A 121 42.66 -18.30 0.16
CA ILE A 121 41.70 -18.36 1.28
C ILE A 121 41.41 -16.95 1.82
N LEU A 122 42.46 -16.13 2.03
CA LEU A 122 42.29 -14.75 2.47
C LEU A 122 41.61 -13.90 1.39
N GLY A 123 41.96 -14.10 0.11
CA GLY A 123 41.32 -13.42 -1.02
C GLY A 123 39.82 -13.69 -1.08
N TRP A 124 39.39 -14.96 -1.01
CA TRP A 124 37.98 -15.32 -0.98
C TRP A 124 37.26 -14.82 0.27
N SER A 125 37.91 -14.92 1.43
CA SER A 125 37.31 -14.44 2.69
C SER A 125 37.12 -12.92 2.71
N LEU A 126 38.03 -12.18 2.06
CA LEU A 126 37.99 -10.72 1.97
C LEU A 126 37.23 -10.21 0.75
N GLN A 127 36.80 -11.07 -0.16
CA GLN A 127 36.12 -10.67 -1.40
C GLN A 127 34.91 -9.78 -1.10
N ALA A 128 34.01 -10.20 -0.20
CA ALA A 128 32.81 -9.44 0.12
C ALA A 128 33.11 -8.09 0.82
N PRO A 129 33.95 -8.01 1.87
CA PRO A 129 34.35 -6.73 2.47
C PRO A 129 35.04 -5.76 1.51
N VAL A 130 35.98 -6.26 0.69
CA VAL A 130 36.72 -5.44 -0.29
C VAL A 130 35.77 -4.93 -1.38
N SER A 131 34.87 -5.79 -1.86
CA SER A 131 33.84 -5.40 -2.83
C SER A 131 32.88 -4.38 -2.23
N GLY A 132 32.49 -4.54 -0.96
CA GLY A 132 31.65 -3.59 -0.25
C GLY A 132 32.30 -2.21 -0.10
N PHE A 133 33.60 -2.17 0.20
CA PHE A 133 34.36 -0.92 0.22
C PHE A 133 34.46 -0.28 -1.18
N ALA A 134 34.75 -1.07 -2.22
CA ALA A 134 34.79 -0.57 -3.59
C ALA A 134 33.43 -0.03 -4.05
N ALA A 135 32.33 -0.70 -3.68
CA ALA A 135 30.96 -0.24 -3.90
C ALA A 135 30.71 1.09 -3.20
N TRP A 136 31.11 1.22 -1.94
CA TRP A 136 30.96 2.46 -1.19
C TRP A 136 31.71 3.63 -1.83
N VAL A 137 32.96 3.42 -2.25
CA VAL A 137 33.74 4.43 -2.98
C VAL A 137 33.04 4.82 -4.27
N LEU A 138 32.58 3.84 -5.06
CA LEU A 138 31.90 4.10 -6.32
C LEU A 138 30.57 4.86 -6.11
N VAL A 139 29.74 4.42 -5.16
CA VAL A 139 28.47 5.09 -4.82
C VAL A 139 28.73 6.51 -4.33
N SER A 140 29.79 6.73 -3.55
CA SER A 140 30.15 8.07 -3.08
C SER A 140 30.59 9.01 -4.20
N ILE A 141 31.29 8.48 -5.22
CA ILE A 141 31.78 9.24 -6.39
C ILE A 141 30.69 9.45 -7.44
N LYS A 142 30.05 8.37 -7.88
CA LYS A 142 29.03 8.37 -8.96
C LYS A 142 27.66 8.81 -8.47
N ARG A 143 27.37 8.66 -7.17
CA ARG A 143 26.10 9.02 -6.52
C ARG A 143 24.86 8.56 -7.31
N PRO A 144 24.71 7.25 -7.59
CA PRO A 144 23.52 6.71 -8.25
C PRO A 144 22.23 6.94 -7.45
N PHE A 145 22.38 7.06 -6.12
CA PHE A 145 21.35 7.49 -5.17
C PHE A 145 22.03 8.21 -3.99
N ARG A 146 21.27 8.99 -3.23
CA ARG A 146 21.72 9.76 -2.07
C ARG A 146 20.86 9.48 -0.85
N PRO A 147 21.32 9.83 0.36
CA PRO A 147 20.45 9.85 1.54
C PRO A 147 19.21 10.72 1.27
N GLY A 148 18.02 10.18 1.53
CA GLY A 148 16.72 10.74 1.24
C GLY A 148 16.02 10.12 0.02
N ASP A 149 16.75 9.47 -0.88
CA ASP A 149 16.15 8.88 -2.08
C ASP A 149 15.37 7.61 -1.75
N ARG A 150 14.19 7.44 -2.35
CA ARG A 150 13.46 6.17 -2.32
C ARG A 150 14.01 5.22 -3.37
N ILE A 151 14.44 4.04 -2.94
CA ILE A 151 14.98 3.00 -3.81
C ILE A 151 14.26 1.66 -3.63
N GLN A 152 14.21 0.87 -4.70
CA GLN A 152 13.70 -0.50 -4.69
C GLN A 152 14.72 -1.49 -5.22
N PHE A 153 14.73 -2.67 -4.61
CA PHE A 153 15.45 -3.87 -5.04
C PHE A 153 14.40 -4.90 -5.50
N PRO A 154 14.07 -4.94 -6.81
CA PRO A 154 13.00 -5.80 -7.32
C PRO A 154 13.20 -7.27 -6.97
N ASN A 155 14.43 -7.75 -7.09
CA ASN A 155 14.79 -9.16 -6.82
C ASN A 155 14.63 -9.57 -5.35
N LEU A 156 14.65 -8.60 -4.43
CA LEU A 156 14.50 -8.85 -2.99
C LEU A 156 13.09 -8.52 -2.48
N GLY A 157 12.24 -7.90 -3.31
CA GLY A 157 10.96 -7.36 -2.88
C GLY A 157 11.10 -6.29 -1.78
N LEU A 158 12.21 -5.55 -1.78
CA LEU A 158 12.52 -4.54 -0.76
C LEU A 158 12.42 -3.15 -1.36
N THR A 159 11.67 -2.27 -0.71
CA THR A 159 11.60 -0.83 -1.00
C THR A 159 11.90 -0.05 0.28
N GLY A 160 12.65 1.04 0.16
CA GLY A 160 12.95 1.89 1.30
C GLY A 160 13.63 3.18 0.93
N ASP A 161 13.59 4.13 1.86
CA ASP A 161 14.27 5.42 1.75
C ASP A 161 15.69 5.30 2.27
N VAL A 162 16.67 5.84 1.54
CA VAL A 162 18.08 5.77 1.96
C VAL A 162 18.29 6.69 3.16
N LYS A 163 18.62 6.12 4.31
CA LYS A 163 18.91 6.89 5.53
C LYS A 163 20.38 7.30 5.63
N ASP A 164 21.27 6.35 5.35
CA ASP A 164 22.72 6.58 5.39
C ASP A 164 23.47 5.59 4.48
N ILE A 165 24.63 6.01 3.98
CA ILE A 165 25.51 5.22 3.11
C ILE A 165 26.83 4.99 3.85
N GLY A 166 26.88 3.94 4.65
CA GLY A 166 28.07 3.53 5.39
C GLY A 166 29.07 2.76 4.51
N ALA A 167 30.29 2.54 5.03
CA ALA A 167 31.36 1.88 4.27
C ALA A 167 31.06 0.42 3.89
N MET A 168 30.27 -0.28 4.70
CA MET A 168 29.94 -1.70 4.49
C MET A 168 28.46 -1.93 4.17
N TYR A 169 27.57 -1.05 4.64
CA TYR A 169 26.13 -1.20 4.50
C TYR A 169 25.48 0.14 4.13
N VAL A 170 24.50 0.08 3.24
CA VAL A 170 23.50 1.14 3.07
C VAL A 170 22.36 0.86 4.04
N THR A 171 22.00 1.86 4.83
CA THR A 171 20.85 1.79 5.73
C THR A 171 19.64 2.37 5.04
N LEU A 172 18.59 1.57 4.90
CA LEU A 172 17.30 1.99 4.33
C LEU A 172 16.26 2.02 5.43
N ASP A 173 15.40 3.03 5.45
CA ASP A 173 14.15 2.98 6.19
C ASP A 173 13.11 2.29 5.32
N GLN A 174 12.60 1.13 5.76
CA GLN A 174 11.69 0.35 4.94
C GLN A 174 10.39 1.10 4.70
N VAL A 175 9.97 1.07 3.44
CA VAL A 175 8.66 1.55 2.98
C VAL A 175 7.79 0.35 2.66
N GLY A 176 6.59 0.30 3.25
CA GLY A 176 5.66 -0.81 3.11
C GLY A 176 6.09 -2.11 3.81
N GLY A 177 5.51 -3.23 3.39
CA GLY A 177 5.76 -4.56 3.96
C GLY A 177 4.86 -4.87 5.17
N THR A 178 5.10 -4.21 6.32
CA THR A 178 4.22 -4.36 7.50
C THR A 178 2.92 -3.58 7.36
N VAL A 179 2.99 -2.43 6.68
CA VAL A 179 1.84 -1.62 6.29
C VAL A 179 1.64 -1.81 4.80
N GLY A 180 0.39 -1.97 4.36
CA GLY A 180 0.06 -2.14 2.94
C GLY A 180 0.24 -0.87 2.11
N SER A 181 0.25 0.31 2.75
CA SER A 181 0.57 1.58 2.11
C SER A 181 2.09 1.77 1.98
N GLU A 182 2.51 2.58 1.01
CA GLU A 182 3.91 2.94 0.79
C GLU A 182 4.39 4.03 1.78
N GLU A 183 4.18 3.79 3.07
CA GLU A 183 4.65 4.63 4.15
C GLU A 183 5.91 4.05 4.80
N SER A 184 6.76 4.93 5.33
CA SER A 184 7.99 4.55 6.03
C SER A 184 7.63 4.01 7.41
N VAL A 185 8.03 2.76 7.69
CA VAL A 185 7.62 2.01 8.90
C VAL A 185 8.57 2.29 10.08
N GLY A 186 9.73 2.92 9.83
CA GLY A 186 10.77 3.11 10.83
C GLY A 186 11.61 1.85 11.07
N ARG A 187 11.56 0.86 10.16
CA ARG A 187 12.33 -0.38 10.25
C ARG A 187 13.56 -0.29 9.37
N PHE A 188 14.74 -0.26 9.98
CA PHE A 188 15.98 -0.17 9.20
C PHE A 188 16.38 -1.50 8.57
N ILE A 189 16.63 -1.46 7.27
CA ILE A 189 17.20 -2.55 6.48
C ILE A 189 18.66 -2.21 6.20
N LEU A 190 19.57 -3.12 6.53
CA LEU A 190 21.00 -2.99 6.27
C LEU A 190 21.36 -3.79 5.03
N VAL A 191 21.58 -3.09 3.91
CA VAL A 191 21.96 -3.71 2.63
C VAL A 191 23.48 -3.71 2.50
N PRO A 192 24.15 -4.88 2.43
CA PRO A 192 25.58 -4.93 2.21
C PRO A 192 25.95 -4.27 0.88
N ASN A 193 26.92 -3.35 0.90
CA ASN A 193 27.31 -2.60 -0.30
C ASN A 193 27.75 -3.50 -1.45
N ALA A 194 28.36 -4.65 -1.14
CA ALA A 194 28.78 -5.63 -2.14
C ALA A 194 27.62 -6.15 -3.00
N MET A 195 26.38 -6.16 -2.48
CA MET A 195 25.19 -6.58 -3.22
C MET A 195 24.74 -5.53 -4.26
N LEU A 196 25.15 -4.27 -4.12
CA LEU A 196 24.78 -3.21 -5.07
C LEU A 196 25.36 -3.43 -6.47
N PHE A 197 26.42 -4.23 -6.60
CA PHE A 197 27.01 -4.57 -7.90
C PHE A 197 26.29 -5.70 -8.62
N SER A 198 25.62 -6.59 -7.88
CA SER A 198 24.98 -7.78 -8.43
C SER A 198 23.46 -7.63 -8.58
N GLN A 199 22.89 -6.53 -8.07
CA GLN A 199 21.45 -6.29 -8.05
C GLN A 199 21.12 -5.01 -8.81
N VAL A 200 19.98 -5.03 -9.52
CA VAL A 200 19.41 -3.81 -10.12
C VAL A 200 18.74 -2.99 -9.04
N VAL A 201 19.05 -1.69 -9.00
CA VAL A 201 18.44 -0.72 -8.07
C VAL A 201 17.60 0.26 -8.86
N ILE A 202 16.31 0.35 -8.54
CA ILE A 202 15.40 1.34 -9.10
C ILE A 202 15.36 2.53 -8.16
N ASN A 203 15.79 3.70 -8.62
CA ASN A 203 15.68 4.95 -7.86
C ASN A 203 14.42 5.71 -8.33
N TYR A 204 13.50 5.95 -7.40
CA TYR A 204 12.27 6.72 -7.67
C TYR A 204 12.52 8.23 -7.66
N THR A 205 13.64 8.67 -7.06
CA THR A 205 13.99 10.09 -6.87
C THR A 205 15.07 10.50 -7.88
N VAL A 206 14.69 10.58 -9.17
CA VAL A 206 15.64 10.76 -10.27
C VAL A 206 16.19 12.20 -10.38
N ARG A 207 15.43 13.21 -9.94
CA ARG A 207 15.81 14.63 -10.05
C ARG A 207 15.75 15.32 -8.68
N GLN A 208 16.88 15.85 -8.23
CA GLN A 208 17.06 16.39 -6.87
C GLN A 208 16.36 17.73 -6.64
N GLU A 209 16.11 18.50 -7.70
CA GLU A 209 15.42 19.79 -7.62
C GLU A 209 13.89 19.62 -7.57
N ALA A 210 13.41 18.40 -7.76
CA ALA A 210 12.02 18.07 -8.00
C ALA A 210 11.85 16.55 -7.80
N ALA A 211 11.78 16.09 -6.54
CA ALA A 211 11.51 14.70 -6.17
C ALA A 211 10.06 14.30 -6.48
N TYR A 212 9.63 14.61 -7.69
CA TYR A 212 8.31 14.35 -8.22
C TYR A 212 8.38 13.10 -9.08
N MET A 213 7.39 12.24 -8.88
CA MET A 213 7.14 11.09 -9.74
C MET A 213 5.70 11.11 -10.22
N LEU A 214 5.47 10.47 -11.37
CA LEU A 214 4.14 10.24 -11.87
C LEU A 214 3.46 9.14 -11.04
N ASP A 215 2.31 9.47 -10.47
CA ASP A 215 1.45 8.53 -9.76
C ASP A 215 0.06 8.49 -10.40
N GLU A 216 -0.72 7.46 -10.09
CA GLU A 216 -2.02 7.18 -10.68
C GLU A 216 -3.06 6.85 -9.61
N VAL A 217 -4.18 7.56 -9.64
CA VAL A 217 -5.41 7.20 -8.92
C VAL A 217 -6.41 6.65 -9.94
N VAL A 218 -6.90 5.45 -9.69
CA VAL A 218 -7.82 4.75 -10.59
C VAL A 218 -9.22 4.75 -9.98
N VAL A 219 -10.15 5.39 -10.67
CA VAL A 219 -11.57 5.43 -10.30
C VAL A 219 -12.36 4.68 -11.36
N ARG A 220 -13.40 3.95 -10.94
CA ARG A 220 -14.29 3.22 -11.86
C ARG A 220 -15.65 3.87 -11.88
N ILE A 221 -16.13 4.23 -13.06
CA ILE A 221 -17.46 4.81 -13.27
C ILE A 221 -18.34 3.89 -14.10
N THR A 222 -19.66 4.01 -13.97
CA THR A 222 -20.62 3.21 -14.76
C THR A 222 -20.67 3.70 -16.21
N TYR A 223 -21.08 2.82 -17.13
CA TYR A 223 -21.26 3.19 -18.55
C TYR A 223 -22.32 4.26 -18.80
N ASN A 224 -23.26 4.42 -17.87
CA ASN A 224 -24.32 5.42 -17.96
C ASN A 224 -23.91 6.78 -17.37
N SER A 225 -22.69 6.89 -16.82
CA SER A 225 -22.19 8.13 -16.25
C SER A 225 -21.81 9.13 -17.33
N ASP A 226 -22.01 10.41 -17.05
CA ASP A 226 -21.47 11.50 -17.86
C ASP A 226 -19.94 11.54 -17.76
N MET A 227 -19.28 11.15 -18.86
CA MET A 227 -17.83 11.08 -18.97
C MET A 227 -17.16 12.44 -18.79
N GLU A 228 -17.73 13.49 -19.37
CA GLU A 228 -17.15 14.85 -19.32
C GLU A 228 -17.25 15.43 -17.91
N ALA A 229 -18.38 15.19 -17.23
CA ALA A 229 -18.54 15.54 -15.83
C ALA A 229 -17.55 14.77 -14.93
N ALA A 230 -17.36 13.47 -15.18
CA ALA A 230 -16.40 12.66 -14.44
C ALA A 230 -14.96 13.17 -14.62
N GLU A 231 -14.53 13.43 -15.86
CA GLU A 231 -13.19 13.95 -16.13
C GLU A 231 -12.93 15.28 -15.41
N ARG A 232 -13.88 16.21 -15.48
CA ARG A 232 -13.79 17.50 -14.78
C ARG A 232 -13.66 17.33 -13.27
N ILE A 233 -14.47 16.46 -12.66
CA ILE A 233 -14.40 16.17 -11.22
C ILE A 233 -13.00 15.65 -10.82
N LEU A 234 -12.48 14.68 -11.58
CA LEU A 234 -11.19 14.05 -11.29
C LEU A 234 -10.03 15.05 -11.46
N LEU A 235 -10.01 15.82 -12.56
CA LEU A 235 -8.99 16.82 -12.81
C LEU A 235 -9.03 17.95 -11.78
N ASP A 236 -10.22 18.43 -11.40
CA ASP A 236 -10.35 19.50 -10.41
C ASP A 236 -9.93 19.04 -9.01
N ALA A 237 -10.23 17.79 -8.65
CA ALA A 237 -9.76 17.20 -7.40
C ALA A 237 -8.23 17.11 -7.37
N ALA A 238 -7.61 16.64 -8.46
CA ALA A 238 -6.15 16.59 -8.60
C ALA A 238 -5.54 17.98 -8.47
N ARG A 239 -5.98 18.95 -9.29
CA ARG A 239 -5.46 20.33 -9.29
C ARG A 239 -5.56 21.02 -7.94
N ARG A 240 -6.64 20.75 -7.19
CA ARG A 240 -6.83 21.31 -5.85
C ARG A 240 -5.81 20.78 -4.85
N VAL A 241 -5.52 19.47 -4.92
CA VAL A 241 -4.60 18.82 -3.98
C VAL A 241 -3.13 19.06 -4.36
N THR A 242 -2.79 19.04 -5.66
CA THR A 242 -1.42 19.12 -6.16
C THR A 242 -1.05 20.50 -6.69
N GLY A 243 -1.77 21.56 -6.31
CA GLY A 243 -1.59 22.90 -6.88
C GLY A 243 -0.20 23.52 -6.65
N ASP A 244 0.45 23.18 -5.54
CA ASP A 244 1.85 23.52 -5.25
C ASP A 244 2.83 22.73 -6.14
N ILE A 245 2.56 21.44 -6.35
CA ILE A 245 3.36 20.56 -7.22
C ILE A 245 3.27 20.98 -8.68
N ILE A 246 2.08 21.38 -9.15
CA ILE A 246 1.87 21.88 -10.51
C ILE A 246 2.67 23.17 -10.73
N LYS A 247 2.70 24.08 -9.74
CA LYS A 247 3.53 25.31 -9.83
C LYS A 247 5.02 25.01 -9.91
N ALA A 248 5.49 23.98 -9.20
CA ALA A 248 6.90 23.59 -9.18
C ALA A 248 7.32 22.84 -10.46
N THR A 249 6.47 21.96 -10.98
CA THR A 249 6.79 21.09 -12.12
C THR A 249 6.34 21.63 -13.48
N GLY A 250 5.35 22.51 -13.50
CA GLY A 250 4.66 22.93 -14.72
C GLY A 250 3.83 21.82 -15.39
N MET A 251 3.65 20.67 -14.73
CA MET A 251 2.94 19.51 -15.30
C MET A 251 1.51 19.43 -14.75
N GLU A 252 0.53 19.53 -15.65
CA GLU A 252 -0.89 19.37 -15.32
C GLU A 252 -1.27 17.88 -15.18
N PRO A 253 -2.22 17.55 -14.28
CA PRO A 253 -2.81 16.22 -14.23
C PRO A 253 -3.61 15.93 -15.50
N TYR A 254 -3.65 14.66 -15.89
CA TYR A 254 -4.38 14.21 -17.07
C TYR A 254 -4.99 12.84 -16.85
N ILE A 255 -6.00 12.49 -17.66
CA ILE A 255 -6.71 11.23 -17.55
C ILE A 255 -6.43 10.35 -18.77
N ARG A 256 -6.36 9.03 -18.53
CA ARG A 256 -6.44 8.00 -19.56
C ARG A 256 -7.55 7.03 -19.19
N SER A 257 -8.51 6.82 -20.09
CA SER A 257 -9.63 5.91 -19.84
C SER A 257 -9.43 4.55 -20.51
N ASP A 258 -9.75 3.46 -19.79
CA ASP A 258 -9.82 2.11 -20.35
C ASP A 258 -11.22 1.51 -20.09
N LEU A 259 -11.69 0.64 -20.99
CA LEU A 259 -12.95 -0.10 -20.83
C LEU A 259 -12.77 -1.29 -19.87
N TYR A 260 -13.81 -1.63 -19.11
CA TYR A 260 -13.84 -2.77 -18.18
C TYR A 260 -15.21 -3.45 -18.15
N ASP A 261 -15.30 -4.68 -17.68
CA ASP A 261 -16.50 -5.53 -17.83
C ASP A 261 -17.81 -4.89 -17.34
N TYR A 262 -17.74 -4.03 -16.32
CA TYR A 262 -18.89 -3.38 -15.69
C TYR A 262 -18.71 -1.87 -15.49
N GLY A 263 -17.83 -1.23 -16.27
CA GLY A 263 -17.65 0.22 -16.23
C GLY A 263 -16.43 0.70 -17.00
N VAL A 264 -16.06 1.96 -16.77
CA VAL A 264 -14.91 2.60 -17.38
C VAL A 264 -13.88 2.91 -16.30
N TYR A 265 -12.63 2.48 -16.49
CA TYR A 265 -11.50 2.89 -15.68
C TYR A 265 -11.08 4.30 -16.07
N MET A 266 -11.18 5.23 -15.12
CA MET A 266 -10.65 6.58 -15.24
C MET A 266 -9.31 6.62 -14.50
N ARG A 267 -8.21 6.56 -15.24
CA ARG A 267 -6.85 6.63 -14.69
C ARG A 267 -6.39 8.07 -14.64
N LEU A 268 -6.55 8.69 -13.48
CA LEU A 268 -6.07 10.04 -13.21
C LEU A 268 -4.58 9.99 -12.87
N ARG A 269 -3.76 10.61 -13.71
CA ARG A 269 -2.31 10.70 -13.53
C ARG A 269 -1.91 12.09 -13.09
N TYR A 270 -1.07 12.16 -12.07
CA TYR A 270 -0.59 13.42 -11.49
C TYR A 270 0.85 13.27 -11.00
N GLN A 271 1.54 14.39 -10.84
CA GLN A 271 2.85 14.41 -10.21
C GLN A 271 2.69 14.52 -8.69
N THR A 272 3.49 13.76 -7.95
CA THR A 272 3.49 13.75 -6.49
C THR A 272 4.91 13.68 -5.94
N HIS A 273 5.12 14.22 -4.75
CA HIS A 273 6.32 13.92 -3.98
C HIS A 273 6.36 12.43 -3.63
N VAL A 274 7.53 11.82 -3.77
CA VAL A 274 7.71 10.37 -3.55
C VAL A 274 7.32 9.93 -2.12
N PRO A 275 7.71 10.64 -1.03
CA PRO A 275 7.31 10.26 0.32
C PRO A 275 5.82 10.43 0.59
N ASP A 276 5.19 11.45 -0.01
CA ASP A 276 3.80 11.85 0.26
C ASP A 276 2.78 11.14 -0.65
N ARG A 277 3.24 10.19 -1.46
CA ARG A 277 2.41 9.48 -2.45
C ARG A 277 1.11 8.93 -1.85
N ALA A 278 1.20 8.20 -0.75
CA ALA A 278 0.03 7.62 -0.08
C ALA A 278 -0.94 8.70 0.45
N LEU A 279 -0.40 9.79 0.99
CA LEU A 279 -1.17 10.90 1.53
C LEU A 279 -1.89 11.67 0.43
N ILE A 280 -1.20 12.02 -0.65
CA ILE A 280 -1.76 12.76 -1.78
C ILE A 280 -2.82 11.92 -2.49
N ALA A 281 -2.55 10.62 -2.71
CA ALA A 281 -3.55 9.71 -3.27
C ALA A 281 -4.81 9.63 -2.39
N TYR A 282 -4.66 9.56 -1.06
CA TYR A 282 -5.79 9.61 -0.13
C TYR A 282 -6.59 10.92 -0.25
N GLN A 283 -5.91 12.07 -0.28
CA GLN A 283 -6.56 13.38 -0.38
C GLN A 283 -7.32 13.53 -1.70
N ILE A 284 -6.73 13.11 -2.81
CA ILE A 284 -7.38 13.11 -4.13
C ILE A 284 -8.62 12.20 -4.10
N ASN A 285 -8.49 10.96 -3.63
CA ASN A 285 -9.63 10.03 -3.52
C ASN A 285 -10.77 10.61 -2.67
N LYS A 286 -10.43 11.24 -1.54
CA LYS A 286 -11.40 11.88 -0.65
C LYS A 286 -12.16 13.00 -1.35
N GLU A 287 -11.48 13.84 -2.12
CA GLU A 287 -12.10 14.93 -2.86
C GLU A 287 -12.95 14.43 -4.03
N ILE A 288 -12.49 13.40 -4.75
CA ILE A 288 -13.26 12.75 -5.82
C ILE A 288 -14.56 12.18 -5.27
N ILE A 289 -14.51 11.40 -4.19
CA ILE A 289 -15.71 10.77 -3.61
C ILE A 289 -16.73 11.83 -3.20
N LYS A 290 -16.30 12.91 -2.53
CA LYS A 290 -17.20 14.02 -2.16
C LYS A 290 -17.83 14.71 -3.37
N ALA A 291 -17.08 14.88 -4.46
CA ALA A 291 -17.56 15.55 -5.65
C ALA A 291 -18.53 14.69 -6.46
N ILE A 292 -18.27 13.38 -6.54
CA ILE A 292 -19.19 12.41 -7.16
C ILE A 292 -20.51 12.35 -6.38
N GLN A 293 -20.46 12.31 -5.04
CA GLN A 293 -21.68 12.32 -4.20
C GLN A 293 -22.58 13.56 -4.41
N ARG A 294 -22.05 14.65 -4.94
CA ARG A 294 -22.80 15.89 -5.23
C ARG A 294 -23.30 15.97 -6.67
N THR A 295 -22.87 15.05 -7.53
CA THR A 295 -23.14 15.07 -8.97
C THR A 295 -23.93 13.83 -9.37
N PRO A 296 -25.27 13.90 -9.45
CA PRO A 296 -26.10 12.72 -9.72
C PRO A 296 -25.90 12.07 -11.10
N THR A 297 -25.17 12.72 -12.00
CA THR A 297 -24.91 12.22 -13.36
C THR A 297 -23.68 11.31 -13.44
N VAL A 298 -22.92 11.15 -12.34
CA VAL A 298 -21.72 10.30 -12.30
C VAL A 298 -21.86 9.31 -11.17
N ASP A 299 -21.80 8.01 -11.51
CA ASP A 299 -21.91 6.92 -10.56
C ASP A 299 -20.65 6.05 -10.56
N LEU A 300 -20.25 5.59 -9.37
CA LEU A 300 -19.15 4.65 -9.22
C LEU A 300 -19.58 3.24 -9.63
N ALA A 301 -18.77 2.58 -10.45
CA ALA A 301 -19.00 1.19 -10.79
C ALA A 301 -18.53 0.28 -9.65
N ILE A 302 -19.48 -0.42 -9.02
CA ILE A 302 -19.24 -1.35 -7.92
C ILE A 302 -19.41 -2.78 -8.46
N PRO A 303 -18.43 -3.68 -8.28
CA PRO A 303 -18.64 -5.10 -8.58
C PRO A 303 -19.71 -5.65 -7.66
N PHE A 304 -20.89 -5.98 -8.19
CA PHE A 304 -21.91 -6.69 -7.45
C PHE A 304 -21.87 -8.17 -7.83
N ILE A 305 -21.65 -9.04 -6.84
CA ILE A 305 -21.86 -10.48 -7.01
C ILE A 305 -23.38 -10.70 -6.89
N TYR A 306 -24.05 -10.89 -8.02
CA TYR A 306 -25.48 -11.18 -8.03
C TYR A 306 -25.74 -12.56 -7.43
N SER A 307 -26.19 -12.60 -6.18
CA SER A 307 -26.75 -13.83 -5.60
C SER A 307 -28.16 -14.01 -6.11
N PHE A 308 -28.39 -15.00 -6.97
CA PHE A 308 -29.72 -15.33 -7.49
C PHE A 308 -30.76 -15.47 -6.37
N ARG A 309 -30.39 -16.10 -5.25
CA ARG A 309 -31.29 -16.25 -4.08
C ARG A 309 -31.65 -14.93 -3.42
N ALA A 310 -30.70 -14.00 -3.32
CA ALA A 310 -30.96 -12.68 -2.75
C ALA A 310 -31.78 -11.81 -3.72
N GLY A 311 -31.52 -11.93 -5.02
CA GLY A 311 -32.30 -11.27 -6.07
C GLY A 311 -33.75 -11.78 -6.11
N VAL A 312 -33.96 -13.10 -6.00
CA VAL A 312 -35.30 -13.69 -5.89
C VAL A 312 -35.98 -13.23 -4.61
N ALA A 313 -35.32 -13.24 -3.45
CA ALA A 313 -35.91 -12.75 -2.21
C ALA A 313 -36.26 -11.25 -2.25
N GLU A 314 -35.50 -10.44 -3.00
CA GLU A 314 -35.80 -9.01 -3.21
C GLU A 314 -36.92 -8.80 -4.22
N MET A 315 -36.99 -9.62 -5.27
CA MET A 315 -38.13 -9.67 -6.19
C MET A 315 -39.38 -10.11 -5.46
N ASP A 316 -39.33 -11.17 -4.66
CA ASP A 316 -40.43 -11.66 -3.84
C ASP A 316 -40.87 -10.59 -2.82
N ARG A 317 -39.93 -9.84 -2.23
CA ARG A 317 -40.26 -8.69 -1.36
C ARG A 317 -40.93 -7.57 -2.14
N LYS A 318 -40.36 -7.13 -3.26
CA LYS A 318 -40.95 -6.07 -4.10
C LYS A 318 -42.28 -6.50 -4.72
N GLU A 319 -42.43 -7.77 -5.03
CA GLU A 319 -43.65 -8.37 -5.54
C GLU A 319 -44.68 -8.54 -4.43
N SER A 320 -44.27 -8.89 -3.21
CA SER A 320 -45.10 -8.87 -2.01
C SER A 320 -45.54 -7.46 -1.63
N ASP A 321 -44.66 -6.47 -1.73
CA ASP A 321 -44.96 -5.06 -1.46
C ASP A 321 -45.86 -4.48 -2.56
N ALA A 322 -45.59 -4.82 -3.83
CA ALA A 322 -46.45 -4.48 -4.95
C ALA A 322 -47.79 -5.24 -4.89
N ALA A 323 -47.81 -6.48 -4.40
CA ALA A 323 -49.02 -7.27 -4.18
C ALA A 323 -49.81 -6.73 -2.99
N ALA A 324 -49.17 -6.30 -1.91
CA ALA A 324 -49.81 -5.60 -0.80
C ALA A 324 -50.45 -4.28 -1.28
N ASN A 325 -49.77 -3.56 -2.18
CA ASN A 325 -50.32 -2.36 -2.82
C ASN A 325 -51.45 -2.68 -3.80
N ARG A 326 -51.40 -3.81 -4.52
CA ARG A 326 -52.51 -4.32 -5.36
C ARG A 326 -53.69 -4.86 -4.54
N CYS A 327 -53.46 -5.38 -3.34
CA CYS A 327 -54.51 -5.83 -2.41
C CYS A 327 -55.34 -4.67 -1.84
N ALA A 328 -54.95 -3.42 -2.06
CA ALA A 328 -55.81 -2.26 -1.79
C ALA A 328 -56.99 -2.14 -2.78
N GLU A 329 -56.97 -2.87 -3.91
CA GLU A 329 -58.13 -3.03 -4.81
C GLU A 329 -58.99 -4.24 -4.41
N GLU A 330 -59.54 -4.20 -3.19
CA GLU A 330 -60.44 -5.25 -2.70
C GLU A 330 -61.82 -5.12 -3.38
N VAL A 331 -62.29 -6.20 -4.03
CA VAL A 331 -63.65 -6.27 -4.59
C VAL A 331 -64.63 -6.45 -3.44
N ARG A 332 -65.44 -5.43 -3.16
CA ARG A 332 -66.47 -5.45 -2.12
C ARG A 332 -67.86 -5.51 -2.74
N GLN A 333 -68.77 -6.22 -2.08
CA GLN A 333 -70.19 -6.17 -2.40
C GLN A 333 -70.78 -4.89 -1.80
N ILE A 334 -71.21 -3.95 -2.63
CA ILE A 334 -71.76 -2.66 -2.21
C ILE A 334 -73.24 -2.65 -2.53
N GLU A 335 -74.06 -2.15 -1.60
CA GLU A 335 -75.48 -1.91 -1.82
C GLU A 335 -75.67 -0.88 -2.95
N ILE A 336 -76.52 -1.19 -3.93
CA ILE A 336 -76.78 -0.32 -5.09
C ILE A 336 -77.31 1.06 -4.66
N SER A 337 -78.03 1.12 -3.54
CA SER A 337 -78.56 2.35 -2.94
C SER A 337 -77.47 3.31 -2.41
N ALA A 338 -76.29 2.79 -2.08
CA ALA A 338 -75.17 3.58 -1.57
C ALA A 338 -74.30 4.19 -2.69
N VAL A 339 -74.56 3.83 -3.95
CA VAL A 339 -73.76 4.23 -5.11
C VAL A 339 -74.47 5.36 -5.88
N ARG A 340 -73.77 6.48 -6.10
CA ARG A 340 -74.24 7.60 -6.91
C ARG A 340 -73.69 7.52 -8.33
N ASN A 341 -74.60 7.53 -9.30
CA ASN A 341 -74.27 7.60 -10.72
C ASN A 341 -74.47 9.04 -11.24
N LYS A 342 -73.39 9.81 -11.45
CA LYS A 342 -73.51 11.16 -12.04
C LYS A 342 -73.78 11.16 -13.55
N ALA A 343 -73.61 10.03 -14.23
CA ALA A 343 -73.75 9.89 -15.68
C ALA A 343 -75.10 9.29 -16.11
N GLU A 344 -76.13 9.30 -15.25
CA GLU A 344 -77.45 8.72 -15.53
C GLU A 344 -78.13 9.33 -16.78
N ALA A 345 -77.85 10.60 -17.08
CA ALA A 345 -78.43 11.31 -18.22
C ALA A 345 -77.79 10.99 -19.59
N SER A 346 -76.64 10.30 -19.64
CA SER A 346 -75.87 10.08 -20.88
C SER A 346 -75.89 8.64 -21.40
N VAL A 347 -76.81 7.81 -20.90
CA VAL A 347 -76.86 6.37 -21.18
C VAL A 347 -78.03 6.05 -22.13
N ASP A 348 -77.76 5.41 -23.29
CA ASP A 348 -78.81 4.96 -24.22
C ASP A 348 -79.58 3.78 -23.59
N PRO A 349 -80.93 3.84 -23.47
CA PRO A 349 -81.75 2.76 -22.92
C PRO A 349 -81.57 1.41 -23.62
N ARG A 350 -81.26 1.40 -24.93
CA ARG A 350 -81.09 0.16 -25.71
C ARG A 350 -79.82 -0.60 -25.31
N ASP A 351 -78.74 0.13 -25.01
CA ASP A 351 -77.47 -0.46 -24.59
C ASP A 351 -77.58 -1.07 -23.19
N VAL A 352 -78.37 -0.44 -22.31
CA VAL A 352 -78.68 -0.97 -20.97
C VAL A 352 -79.48 -2.27 -21.09
N GLU A 353 -80.49 -2.33 -21.95
CA GLU A 353 -81.32 -3.53 -22.11
C GLU A 353 -80.52 -4.70 -22.68
N GLN A 354 -79.67 -4.45 -23.68
CA GLN A 354 -78.80 -5.47 -24.27
C GLN A 354 -77.80 -6.02 -23.22
N LEU A 355 -77.20 -5.13 -22.44
CA LEU A 355 -76.25 -5.52 -21.40
C LEU A 355 -76.94 -6.22 -20.22
N ALA A 356 -78.14 -5.79 -19.83
CA ALA A 356 -78.95 -6.43 -18.78
C ALA A 356 -79.31 -7.88 -19.15
N ARG A 357 -79.68 -8.15 -20.40
CA ARG A 357 -79.93 -9.53 -20.86
C ARG A 357 -78.68 -10.40 -20.74
N SER A 358 -77.50 -9.87 -21.06
CA SER A 358 -76.23 -10.58 -20.93
C SER A 358 -75.87 -10.84 -19.46
N ILE A 359 -76.04 -9.84 -18.59
CA ILE A 359 -75.76 -9.95 -17.15
C ILE A 359 -76.74 -10.92 -16.47
N ALA A 360 -78.01 -10.97 -16.90
CA ALA A 360 -78.99 -11.91 -16.35
C ALA A 360 -78.61 -13.39 -16.58
N VAL A 361 -77.93 -13.69 -17.69
CA VAL A 361 -77.51 -15.06 -18.04
C VAL A 361 -76.15 -15.39 -17.44
N ASN A 362 -75.17 -14.48 -17.57
CA ASN A 362 -73.76 -14.77 -17.26
C ASN A 362 -73.26 -14.18 -15.95
N GLY A 363 -74.09 -13.39 -15.26
CA GLY A 363 -73.68 -12.57 -14.12
C GLY A 363 -72.82 -11.37 -14.52
N LEU A 364 -72.45 -10.56 -13.53
CA LEU A 364 -71.58 -9.41 -13.75
C LEU A 364 -70.11 -9.85 -13.82
N LEU A 365 -69.61 -10.06 -15.04
CA LEU A 365 -68.25 -10.58 -15.28
C LEU A 365 -67.13 -9.62 -14.86
N GLN A 366 -67.39 -8.31 -14.90
CA GLN A 366 -66.42 -7.29 -14.51
C GLN A 366 -67.04 -6.34 -13.48
N PRO A 367 -66.48 -6.24 -12.26
CA PRO A 367 -67.00 -5.36 -11.23
C PRO A 367 -66.94 -3.89 -11.66
N ILE A 368 -67.78 -3.06 -11.06
CA ILE A 368 -67.75 -1.61 -11.28
C ILE A 368 -66.63 -0.98 -10.46
N ILE A 369 -66.07 0.15 -10.91
CA ILE A 369 -65.03 0.87 -10.17
C ILE A 369 -65.68 2.06 -9.49
N VAL A 370 -65.53 2.15 -8.17
CA VAL A 370 -66.12 3.21 -7.35
C VAL A 370 -65.09 3.88 -6.45
N MET A 371 -65.35 5.13 -6.10
CA MET A 371 -64.58 5.92 -5.15
C MET A 371 -65.43 6.20 -3.91
N ARG A 372 -64.83 6.19 -2.71
CA ARG A 372 -65.54 6.61 -1.50
C ARG A 372 -65.69 8.14 -1.50
N ALA A 373 -66.92 8.64 -1.37
CA ALA A 373 -67.18 10.08 -1.36
C ALA A 373 -66.64 10.71 -0.05
N SER A 374 -65.93 11.84 -0.15
CA SER A 374 -65.36 12.53 1.01
C SER A 374 -66.46 12.98 1.99
N GLY A 375 -66.56 12.34 3.16
CA GLY A 375 -67.41 12.79 4.27
C GLY A 375 -68.84 12.21 4.35
N GLN A 376 -69.23 11.24 3.52
CA GLN A 376 -70.50 10.50 3.63
C GLN A 376 -70.30 8.99 3.41
N ASP A 377 -71.18 8.15 3.97
CA ASP A 377 -71.24 6.70 3.68
C ASP A 377 -71.88 6.44 2.31
N GLY A 378 -71.17 6.82 1.25
CA GLY A 378 -71.59 6.64 -0.13
C GLY A 378 -70.42 6.50 -1.10
N TYR A 379 -70.69 5.93 -2.26
CA TYR A 379 -69.71 5.65 -3.31
C TYR A 379 -70.07 6.39 -4.60
N GLU A 380 -69.08 6.87 -5.34
CA GLU A 380 -69.25 7.49 -6.65
C GLU A 380 -68.65 6.59 -7.73
N ILE A 381 -69.39 6.34 -8.82
CA ILE A 381 -68.91 5.49 -9.92
C ILE A 381 -67.86 6.24 -10.73
N LEU A 382 -66.69 5.63 -10.88
CA LEU A 382 -65.63 6.08 -11.77
C LEU A 382 -65.72 5.41 -13.15
N SER A 383 -66.11 4.13 -13.19
CA SER A 383 -66.23 3.37 -14.43
C SER A 383 -67.23 2.22 -14.28
N GLY A 384 -67.94 1.90 -15.37
CA GLY A 384 -68.97 0.85 -15.40
C GLY A 384 -70.41 1.35 -15.26
N HIS A 385 -70.69 2.62 -15.60
CA HIS A 385 -72.03 3.23 -15.53
C HIS A 385 -73.13 2.40 -16.21
N LEU A 386 -72.89 1.84 -17.40
CA LEU A 386 -73.85 0.97 -18.10
C LEU A 386 -74.14 -0.33 -17.34
N ARG A 387 -73.13 -0.92 -16.69
CA ARG A 387 -73.29 -2.14 -15.89
C ARG A 387 -74.07 -1.86 -14.61
N PHE A 388 -73.84 -0.71 -13.99
CA PHE A 388 -74.60 -0.27 -12.83
C PHE A 388 -76.09 -0.09 -13.16
N GLU A 389 -76.41 0.61 -14.24
CA GLU A 389 -77.82 0.79 -14.68
C GLU A 389 -78.46 -0.55 -15.09
N ALA A 390 -77.71 -1.43 -15.74
CA ALA A 390 -78.19 -2.78 -16.07
C ALA A 390 -78.46 -3.64 -14.82
N CYS A 391 -77.59 -3.60 -13.80
CA CYS A 391 -77.83 -4.29 -12.53
C CYS A 391 -79.00 -3.69 -11.74
N LYS A 392 -79.19 -2.37 -11.81
CA LYS A 392 -80.32 -1.64 -11.21
C LYS A 392 -81.65 -2.00 -11.88
N SER A 393 -81.69 -2.10 -13.22
CA SER A 393 -82.89 -2.52 -13.96
C SER A 393 -83.27 -3.99 -13.73
N LEU A 394 -82.28 -4.84 -13.43
CA LEU A 394 -82.48 -6.24 -13.01
C LEU A 394 -82.89 -6.39 -11.54
N GLY A 395 -82.94 -5.31 -10.76
CA GLY A 395 -83.37 -5.31 -9.35
C GLY A 395 -82.38 -5.92 -8.36
N TRP A 396 -81.08 -5.91 -8.67
CA TRP A 396 -80.06 -6.42 -7.74
C TRP A 396 -79.96 -5.54 -6.48
N ARG A 397 -79.68 -6.14 -5.32
CA ARG A 397 -79.50 -5.39 -4.06
C ARG A 397 -78.05 -4.95 -3.85
N SER A 398 -77.11 -5.83 -4.13
CA SER A 398 -75.68 -5.57 -4.07
C SER A 398 -75.02 -5.75 -5.44
N ILE A 399 -73.95 -4.99 -5.68
CA ILE A 399 -73.13 -5.07 -6.89
C ILE A 399 -71.65 -5.20 -6.48
N PRO A 400 -70.88 -6.14 -7.08
CA PRO A 400 -69.44 -6.22 -6.84
C PRO A 400 -68.74 -5.00 -7.42
N ALA A 401 -67.97 -4.32 -6.57
CA ALA A 401 -67.28 -3.10 -6.91
C ALA A 401 -65.87 -3.05 -6.35
N ILE A 402 -64.93 -2.49 -7.11
CA ILE A 402 -63.56 -2.20 -6.68
C ILE A 402 -63.56 -0.80 -6.06
N VAL A 403 -63.26 -0.70 -4.76
CA VAL A 403 -63.21 0.59 -4.05
C VAL A 403 -61.79 1.15 -4.13
N ARG A 404 -61.60 2.26 -4.84
CA ARG A 404 -60.32 2.97 -4.86
C ARG A 404 -60.28 4.06 -3.79
N THR A 405 -59.22 4.04 -2.98
CA THR A 405 -58.86 5.14 -2.07
C THR A 405 -57.77 5.95 -2.75
N LEU A 406 -57.97 7.26 -2.94
CA LEU A 406 -56.90 8.10 -3.47
C LEU A 406 -55.79 8.22 -2.41
N GLU A 407 -54.61 7.65 -2.69
CA GLU A 407 -53.39 8.31 -2.28
C GLU A 407 -53.16 9.52 -3.21
N PRO A 408 -52.70 10.68 -2.70
CA PRO A 408 -52.39 11.83 -3.54
C PRO A 408 -51.17 11.50 -4.42
N SER A 409 -51.44 10.93 -5.59
CA SER A 409 -50.45 10.62 -6.61
C SER A 409 -49.81 11.92 -7.09
N GLY A 410 -48.49 12.01 -6.91
CA GLY A 410 -47.64 13.08 -7.42
C GLY A 410 -47.80 13.28 -8.93
N ALA A 411 -47.64 14.53 -9.34
CA ALA A 411 -47.75 14.98 -10.71
C ALA A 411 -46.85 14.18 -11.67
N PRO A 412 -47.32 13.82 -12.88
CA PRO A 412 -46.47 13.23 -13.90
C PRO A 412 -45.52 14.29 -14.47
N LYS A 413 -44.22 14.00 -14.44
CA LYS A 413 -43.23 14.69 -15.27
C LYS A 413 -43.50 14.34 -16.72
N GLN A 414 -43.83 15.37 -17.48
CA GLN A 414 -43.83 15.41 -18.93
C GLN A 414 -42.38 15.60 -19.38
N ASP A 415 -41.90 14.75 -20.28
CA ASP A 415 -40.81 15.05 -21.23
C ASP A 415 -40.88 14.00 -22.37
N ASP A 416 -41.61 14.42 -23.41
CA ASP A 416 -41.27 14.39 -24.84
C ASP A 416 -40.66 13.14 -25.48
N ALA A 417 -41.50 12.45 -26.24
CA ALA A 417 -41.12 11.62 -27.38
C ALA A 417 -41.48 12.36 -28.70
N ALA A 418 -40.47 12.72 -29.46
CA ALA A 418 -40.47 12.80 -30.92
C ALA A 418 -39.22 12.01 -31.34
N GLY A 419 -39.26 10.89 -32.06
CA GLY A 419 -40.10 10.56 -33.19
C GLY A 419 -39.26 10.75 -34.46
N ASP A 420 -38.44 9.76 -34.82
CA ASP A 420 -38.38 9.29 -36.20
C ASP A 420 -37.63 7.95 -36.30
N GLY A 421 -38.18 7.04 -37.09
CA GLY A 421 -37.59 5.75 -37.38
C GLY A 421 -37.19 5.71 -38.85
N ASP A 422 -36.02 5.14 -39.12
CA ASP A 422 -35.66 4.64 -40.44
C ASP A 422 -34.94 3.29 -40.31
N PRO A 423 -35.30 2.26 -41.08
CA PRO A 423 -34.66 0.95 -41.02
C PRO A 423 -33.58 0.84 -42.11
N VAL A 424 -32.34 0.49 -41.76
CA VAL A 424 -31.35 0.04 -42.76
C VAL A 424 -30.58 -1.18 -42.26
N ALA A 425 -30.49 -2.11 -43.19
CA ALA A 425 -30.01 -3.48 -43.13
C ALA A 425 -28.54 -3.66 -42.70
N SER A 426 -28.29 -4.85 -42.13
CA SER A 426 -27.00 -5.53 -42.09
C SER A 426 -26.43 -5.73 -43.50
N PRO A 427 -25.10 -5.83 -43.62
CA PRO A 427 -24.48 -7.16 -43.65
C PRO A 427 -23.66 -7.49 -42.40
#